data_AF-A0A9X2YJV8-F1
#
_entry.id   AF-A0A9X2YJV8-F1
#
_cell.length_a   1.000
_cell.length_b   1.000
_cell.length_c   1.000
_cell.angle_alpha   90.00
_cell.angle_beta   90.00
_cell.angle_gamma   90.00
#
_symmetry.space_group_name_H-M   'P 1'
#
loop_
_entity.id
_entity.type
_entity.pdbx_description
1 polymer ?
#
loop_
_entity_poly.entity_id
_entity_poly.type
_entity_poly.pdbx_seq_one_letter_code
_entity_poly.pdbx_strand_id
1 'polypeptide(L)'
;MATRRTAGTRAKDSDRNNTCQVLDSALSDGQLSMEEHRTRVAAATKAATLGDLQNLVDDLQNDDAPVQMPELKRPSPLSSPRGGAGIRAAMAAVLVVFGIAIGWGLYGNTTSPLSFTSDPGAKSDGIPAKVITPPRQLQSLGGLTGLLEQMRQRFGDTMGYGLTIYPEYAVLTRPDPADDRRTLSYTYRGGFDDPSTSSKGDDDVVVDLAAFDVKTAVGLLRGAPEMVGLQLKDVKADSTYLTVDPSRDPTTPGALTLRASVSSDFGSGSVTFAGDGTIKRVDPADD
;
A
#
# COMPACT_ATOMS: atom_id res chain seq x y z
N MET A 1 -45.17 -20.60 9.19
CA MET A 1 -45.24 -19.39 10.04
C MET A 1 -44.28 -18.36 9.47
N ALA A 2 -44.76 -17.41 8.65
CA ALA A 2 -43.91 -16.40 8.03
C ALA A 2 -43.62 -15.27 9.04
N THR A 3 -42.36 -15.10 9.42
CA THR A 3 -41.91 -14.00 10.29
C THR A 3 -42.12 -12.69 9.53
N ARG A 4 -42.96 -11.80 10.07
CA ARG A 4 -43.25 -10.49 9.47
C ARG A 4 -42.00 -9.61 9.51
N ARG A 5 -41.30 -9.48 8.38
CA ARG A 5 -40.15 -8.58 8.22
C ARG A 5 -40.66 -7.17 7.90
N THR A 6 -40.14 -6.17 8.59
CA THR A 6 -40.47 -4.75 8.40
C THR A 6 -39.21 -3.96 8.06
N ALA A 7 -39.33 -2.78 7.47
CA ALA A 7 -38.18 -1.95 7.07
C ALA A 7 -37.17 -1.70 8.20
N GLY A 8 -37.64 -1.57 9.46
CA GLY A 8 -36.76 -1.41 10.63
C GLY A 8 -36.11 -2.70 11.16
N THR A 9 -36.30 -3.84 10.50
CA THR A 9 -35.67 -5.10 10.92
C THR A 9 -34.17 -5.08 10.57
N ARG A 10 -33.33 -5.54 11.50
CA ARG A 10 -31.86 -5.59 11.28
C ARG A 10 -31.51 -6.54 10.14
N ALA A 11 -30.69 -6.07 9.20
CA ALA A 11 -30.22 -6.86 8.08
C ALA A 11 -29.18 -7.91 8.53
N LYS A 12 -29.34 -9.16 8.07
CA LYS A 12 -28.33 -10.21 8.20
C LYS A 12 -27.32 -10.13 7.07
N ASP A 13 -26.18 -10.79 7.23
CA ASP A 13 -25.16 -10.85 6.18
C ASP A 13 -25.65 -11.53 4.91
N SER A 14 -26.57 -12.50 5.02
CA SER A 14 -27.25 -13.10 3.86
C SER A 14 -28.10 -12.08 3.10
N ASP A 15 -28.75 -11.15 3.79
CA ASP A 15 -29.58 -10.13 3.16
C ASP A 15 -28.70 -9.10 2.43
N ARG A 16 -27.54 -8.74 3.01
CA ARG A 16 -26.53 -7.88 2.36
C ARG A 16 -25.94 -8.56 1.13
N ASN A 17 -25.59 -9.84 1.22
CA ASN A 17 -25.00 -10.58 0.11
C ASN A 17 -25.97 -10.75 -1.06
N ASN A 18 -27.25 -11.01 -0.77
CA ASN A 18 -28.29 -11.06 -1.80
C ASN A 18 -28.47 -9.69 -2.47
N THR A 19 -28.33 -8.59 -1.72
CA THR A 19 -28.37 -7.23 -2.28
C THR A 19 -27.20 -6.95 -3.20
N CYS A 20 -25.99 -7.37 -2.84
CA CYS A 20 -24.84 -7.25 -3.74
C CYS A 20 -25.04 -8.03 -5.04
N GLN A 21 -25.60 -9.25 -4.98
CA GLN A 21 -25.87 -10.03 -6.19
C GLN A 21 -26.88 -9.37 -7.13
N VAL A 22 -27.93 -8.73 -6.59
CA VAL A 22 -28.90 -7.97 -7.39
C VAL A 22 -28.24 -6.76 -8.04
N LEU A 23 -27.36 -6.05 -7.32
CA LEU A 23 -26.60 -4.92 -7.88
C LEU A 23 -25.62 -5.37 -8.98
N ASP A 24 -24.98 -6.53 -8.82
CA ASP A 24 -24.09 -7.11 -9.84
C ASP A 24 -24.85 -7.47 -11.12
N SER A 25 -26.06 -8.05 -11.00
CA SER A 25 -26.94 -8.31 -12.14
C SER A 25 -27.37 -7.01 -12.83
N ALA A 26 -27.79 -5.99 -12.07
CA ALA A 26 -28.19 -4.70 -12.64
C ALA A 26 -27.04 -3.96 -13.36
N LEU A 27 -25.79 -4.16 -12.94
CA LEU A 27 -24.61 -3.68 -13.67
C LEU A 27 -24.42 -4.46 -14.98
N SER A 28 -24.54 -5.78 -14.95
CA SER A 28 -24.43 -6.64 -16.14
C SER A 28 -25.50 -6.32 -17.18
N ASP A 29 -26.70 -5.97 -16.73
CA ASP A 29 -27.85 -5.61 -17.58
C ASP A 29 -27.81 -4.14 -18.03
N GLY A 30 -26.79 -3.38 -17.61
CA GLY A 30 -26.55 -1.99 -18.01
C GLY A 30 -27.47 -0.97 -17.34
N GLN A 31 -28.19 -1.34 -16.28
CA GLN A 31 -29.04 -0.43 -15.51
C GLN A 31 -28.26 0.43 -14.51
N LEU A 32 -27.04 0.01 -14.15
CA LEU A 32 -26.11 0.75 -13.31
C LEU A 32 -24.79 1.01 -14.04
N SER A 33 -24.23 2.19 -13.87
CA SER A 33 -22.83 2.44 -14.22
C SER A 33 -21.87 1.78 -13.21
N MET A 34 -20.60 1.59 -13.59
CA MET A 34 -19.57 1.02 -12.71
C MET A 34 -19.35 1.86 -11.45
N GLU A 35 -19.42 3.19 -11.56
CA GLU A 35 -19.25 4.12 -10.44
C GLU A 35 -20.43 4.06 -9.46
N GLU A 36 -21.66 3.94 -9.97
CA GLU A 36 -22.86 3.78 -9.16
C GLU A 36 -22.90 2.42 -8.48
N HIS A 37 -22.54 1.36 -9.20
CA HIS A 37 -22.40 0.01 -8.68
C HIS A 37 -21.46 -0.02 -7.47
N ARG A 38 -20.24 0.53 -7.61
CA ARG A 38 -19.25 0.58 -6.53
C ARG A 38 -19.80 1.31 -5.29
N THR A 39 -20.53 2.40 -5.51
CA THR A 39 -21.12 3.21 -4.43
C THR A 39 -22.23 2.44 -3.71
N ARG A 40 -23.09 1.76 -4.46
CA ARG A 40 -24.23 1.00 -3.91
C ARG A 40 -23.78 -0.28 -3.21
N VAL A 41 -22.77 -0.99 -3.70
CA VAL A 41 -22.18 -2.16 -3.02
C VAL A 41 -21.53 -1.75 -1.69
N ALA A 42 -20.83 -0.61 -1.67
CA ALA A 42 -20.26 -0.07 -0.43
C ALA A 42 -21.34 0.35 0.59
N ALA A 43 -22.50 0.83 0.12
CA ALA A 43 -23.64 1.13 0.98
C ALA A 43 -24.35 -0.15 1.48
N ALA A 44 -24.53 -1.15 0.61
CA ALA A 44 -25.19 -2.42 0.94
C ALA A 44 -24.43 -3.21 2.02
N THR A 45 -23.09 -3.22 1.94
CA THR A 45 -22.24 -3.88 2.96
C THR A 45 -22.30 -3.20 4.33
N LYS A 46 -22.66 -1.92 4.39
CA LYS A 46 -22.75 -1.12 5.63
C LYS A 46 -24.18 -0.94 6.15
N ALA A 47 -25.19 -1.37 5.38
CA ALA A 47 -26.60 -1.21 5.72
C ALA A 47 -26.95 -1.96 7.02
N ALA A 48 -27.63 -1.26 7.94
CA ALA A 48 -28.00 -1.81 9.24
C ALA A 48 -29.39 -2.47 9.20
N THR A 49 -30.28 -2.00 8.33
CA THR A 49 -31.68 -2.45 8.26
C THR A 49 -32.08 -2.99 6.89
N LEU A 50 -33.15 -3.79 6.85
CA LEU A 50 -33.71 -4.29 5.59
C LEU A 50 -34.30 -3.16 4.73
N GLY A 51 -34.79 -2.08 5.33
CA GLY A 51 -35.25 -0.90 4.59
C GLY A 51 -34.12 -0.17 3.89
N ASP A 52 -32.95 -0.09 4.53
CA ASP A 52 -31.75 0.51 3.92
C ASP A 52 -31.29 -0.28 2.68
N LEU A 53 -31.34 -1.62 2.76
CA LEU A 53 -31.02 -2.50 1.63
C LEU A 53 -32.06 -2.37 0.50
N GLN A 54 -33.35 -2.30 0.84
CA GLN A 54 -34.41 -2.17 -0.15
C GLN A 54 -34.32 -0.84 -0.92
N ASN A 55 -34.00 0.27 -0.24
CA ASN A 55 -33.84 1.57 -0.89
C ASN A 55 -32.72 1.61 -1.93
N LEU A 56 -31.70 0.74 -1.82
CA LEU A 56 -30.58 0.68 -2.76
C LEU A 56 -30.93 -0.01 -4.09
N VAL A 57 -32.03 -0.74 -4.12
CA VAL A 57 -32.49 -1.54 -5.26
C VAL A 57 -33.92 -1.21 -5.72
N ASP A 58 -34.59 -0.26 -5.06
CA ASP A 58 -36.00 0.10 -5.30
C ASP A 58 -36.25 0.75 -6.67
N ASP A 59 -35.21 1.35 -7.25
CA ASP A 59 -35.21 2.01 -8.56
C ASP A 59 -34.78 1.09 -9.72
N LEU A 60 -34.34 -0.14 -9.42
CA LEU A 60 -33.86 -1.10 -10.40
C LEU A 60 -34.99 -2.02 -10.88
N GLN A 61 -35.00 -2.29 -12.19
CA GLN A 61 -35.96 -3.21 -12.80
C GLN A 61 -35.43 -4.65 -12.64
N ASN A 62 -35.72 -5.26 -11.48
CA ASN A 62 -35.15 -6.53 -11.03
C ASN A 62 -35.98 -7.78 -11.37
N ASP A 63 -36.91 -7.70 -12.33
CA ASP A 63 -37.86 -8.79 -12.62
C ASP A 63 -37.18 -10.10 -13.10
N ASP A 64 -35.94 -10.03 -13.60
CA ASP A 64 -35.14 -11.17 -14.08
C ASP A 64 -33.93 -11.53 -13.17
N ALA A 65 -33.80 -10.93 -11.99
CA ALA A 65 -32.67 -11.20 -11.10
C ALA A 65 -32.74 -12.62 -10.48
N PRO A 66 -31.62 -13.37 -10.40
CA PRO A 66 -31.61 -14.77 -9.94
C PRO A 66 -31.98 -14.95 -8.46
N VAL A 67 -32.02 -13.88 -7.67
CA VAL A 67 -32.38 -13.89 -6.26
C VAL A 67 -33.40 -12.78 -5.97
N GLN A 68 -34.61 -13.18 -5.58
CA GLN A 68 -35.68 -12.24 -5.22
C GLN A 68 -35.58 -11.86 -3.74
N MET A 69 -35.63 -10.56 -3.44
CA MET A 69 -35.68 -10.08 -2.06
C MET A 69 -37.06 -10.30 -1.44
N PRO A 70 -37.14 -10.51 -0.10
CA PRO A 70 -38.42 -10.55 0.59
C PRO A 70 -39.15 -9.22 0.44
N GLU A 71 -40.33 -9.24 -0.18
CA GLU A 71 -41.14 -8.05 -0.39
C GLU A 71 -41.64 -7.49 0.96
N LEU A 72 -41.12 -6.32 1.34
CA LEU A 72 -41.54 -5.60 2.53
C LEU A 72 -42.80 -4.79 2.21
N LYS A 73 -43.93 -5.15 2.84
CA LYS A 73 -45.21 -4.50 2.61
C LYS A 73 -45.17 -3.03 3.07
N ARG A 74 -45.19 -2.08 2.14
CA ARG A 74 -45.34 -0.64 2.43
C ARG A 74 -46.70 -0.40 3.11
N PRO A 75 -46.80 0.38 4.20
CA PRO A 75 -48.10 0.86 4.65
C PRO A 75 -48.67 1.80 3.57
N SER A 76 -49.82 1.42 3.01
CA SER A 76 -50.55 2.18 2.00
C SER A 76 -50.96 3.56 2.52
N PRO A 77 -50.80 4.66 1.76
CA PRO A 77 -51.49 5.90 2.08
C PRO A 77 -52.96 5.73 1.69
N LEU A 78 -53.85 5.63 2.68
CA LEU A 78 -55.29 5.69 2.45
C LEU A 78 -55.66 7.07 1.90
N SER A 79 -56.13 7.07 0.66
CA SER A 79 -56.88 8.15 0.03
C SER A 79 -58.06 8.56 0.92
N SER A 80 -58.28 9.85 1.08
CA SER A 80 -59.58 10.38 1.49
C SER A 80 -59.85 11.76 0.88
N PRO A 81 -61.12 12.05 0.55
CA PRO A 81 -61.50 13.03 -0.46
C PRO A 81 -61.67 14.44 0.13
N ARG A 82 -61.84 15.40 -0.80
CA ARG A 82 -62.26 16.80 -0.60
C ARG A 82 -63.16 17.00 0.63
N GLY A 83 -62.70 17.83 1.57
CA GLY A 83 -63.56 18.43 2.59
C GLY A 83 -62.78 19.08 3.74
N GLY A 84 -62.81 20.41 3.83
CA GLY A 84 -62.56 21.15 5.08
C GLY A 84 -61.14 21.65 5.35
N ALA A 85 -60.69 22.68 4.62
CA ALA A 85 -59.39 23.35 4.84
C ALA A 85 -59.26 24.12 6.18
N GLY A 86 -60.33 24.27 6.96
CA GLY A 86 -60.33 25.10 8.18
C GLY A 86 -59.83 24.45 9.47
N ILE A 87 -59.82 23.11 9.57
CA ILE A 87 -59.48 22.41 10.83
C ILE A 87 -57.99 22.02 10.89
N ARG A 88 -57.30 21.93 9.74
CA ARG A 88 -55.88 21.54 9.65
C ARG A 88 -54.91 22.60 10.17
N ALA A 89 -55.26 23.89 10.09
CA ALA A 89 -54.40 24.96 10.59
C ALA A 89 -54.37 25.02 12.14
N ALA A 90 -55.48 24.67 12.80
CA ALA A 90 -55.58 24.73 14.27
C ALA A 90 -54.86 23.55 14.96
N MET A 91 -54.89 22.34 14.39
CA MET A 91 -54.17 21.18 14.97
C MET A 91 -52.66 21.21 14.71
N ALA A 92 -52.19 21.80 13.61
CA ALA A 92 -50.76 21.94 13.32
C ALA A 92 -50.06 22.87 14.33
N ALA A 93 -50.71 23.95 14.76
CA ALA A 93 -50.15 24.86 15.76
C ALA A 93 -50.03 24.23 17.16
N VAL A 94 -51.02 23.43 17.58
CA VAL A 94 -51.00 22.75 18.88
C VAL A 94 -49.95 21.63 18.93
N LEU A 95 -49.75 20.88 17.84
CA LEU A 95 -48.75 19.80 17.78
C LEU A 95 -47.31 20.32 17.70
N VAL A 96 -47.06 21.48 17.07
CA VAL A 96 -45.73 22.10 17.05
C VAL A 96 -45.36 22.62 18.45
N VAL A 97 -46.29 23.26 19.16
CA VAL A 97 -46.04 23.76 20.53
C VAL A 97 -45.85 22.60 21.52
N PHE A 98 -46.66 21.54 21.42
CA PHE A 98 -46.51 20.37 22.28
C PHE A 98 -45.24 19.55 21.96
N GLY A 99 -44.85 19.46 20.68
CA GLY A 99 -43.61 18.82 20.25
C GLY A 99 -42.34 19.55 20.74
N ILE A 100 -42.36 20.89 20.76
CA ILE A 100 -41.25 21.69 21.30
C ILE A 100 -41.19 21.60 22.84
N ALA A 101 -42.34 21.61 23.53
CA ALA A 101 -42.38 21.51 25.00
C ALA A 101 -41.92 20.13 25.52
N ILE A 102 -42.29 19.03 24.86
CA ILE A 102 -41.81 17.68 25.22
C ILE A 102 -40.35 17.48 24.81
N GLY A 103 -39.94 18.00 23.65
CA GLY A 103 -38.58 17.91 23.16
C GLY A 103 -37.55 18.57 24.09
N TRP A 104 -37.93 19.66 24.76
CA TRP A 104 -37.06 20.33 25.73
C TRP A 104 -37.21 19.85 27.18
N GLY A 105 -38.41 19.44 27.61
CA GLY A 105 -38.67 19.09 29.02
C GLY A 105 -38.24 17.68 29.44
N LEU A 106 -38.21 16.71 28.54
CA LEU A 106 -37.95 15.29 28.89
C LEU A 106 -36.62 14.74 28.37
N TYR A 107 -35.96 15.41 27.42
CA TYR A 107 -34.70 14.94 26.84
C TYR A 107 -33.54 15.95 26.93
N GLY A 108 -33.76 17.13 27.52
CA GLY A 108 -32.74 18.18 27.62
C GLY A 108 -31.63 17.93 28.64
N ASN A 109 -31.73 16.92 29.52
CA ASN A 109 -30.72 16.70 30.57
C ASN A 109 -30.50 15.26 31.03
N THR A 110 -30.72 14.25 30.18
CA THR A 110 -30.18 12.91 30.49
C THR A 110 -28.74 12.84 30.01
N THR A 111 -27.81 13.27 30.85
CA THR A 111 -26.45 12.70 30.81
C THR A 111 -26.62 11.19 30.88
N SER A 112 -26.47 10.53 29.73
CA SER A 112 -26.56 9.08 29.65
C SER A 112 -25.51 8.48 30.58
N PRO A 113 -25.88 7.58 31.51
CA PRO A 113 -24.92 6.92 32.40
C PRO A 113 -24.16 5.79 31.69
N LEU A 114 -24.34 5.66 30.37
CA LEU A 114 -23.40 4.93 29.54
C LEU A 114 -22.14 5.79 29.47
N SER A 115 -21.26 5.59 30.45
CA SER A 115 -19.84 5.64 30.21
C SER A 115 -19.60 4.86 28.92
N PHE A 116 -19.59 5.56 27.77
CA PHE A 116 -18.76 5.16 26.67
C PHE A 116 -17.40 5.02 27.33
N THR A 117 -16.99 3.77 27.60
CA THR A 117 -15.58 3.49 27.79
C THR A 117 -14.95 4.24 26.63
N SER A 118 -14.29 5.36 26.93
CA SER A 118 -13.70 6.17 25.89
C SER A 118 -12.76 5.18 25.25
N ASP A 119 -13.08 4.74 24.03
CA ASP A 119 -12.23 3.79 23.31
C ASP A 119 -10.81 4.33 23.50
N PRO A 120 -9.93 3.60 24.22
CA PRO A 120 -8.62 4.13 24.56
C PRO A 120 -7.84 4.53 23.30
N GLY A 121 -8.19 3.97 22.14
CA GLY A 121 -7.63 4.32 20.83
C GLY A 121 -8.36 5.44 20.07
N ALA A 122 -9.53 5.90 20.52
CA ALA A 122 -10.25 7.01 19.87
C ALA A 122 -9.69 8.39 20.23
N LYS A 123 -8.94 8.48 21.34
CA LYS A 123 -8.14 9.67 21.66
C LYS A 123 -6.78 9.50 21.01
N SER A 124 -6.31 10.52 20.30
CA SER A 124 -4.93 10.57 19.86
C SER A 124 -4.04 10.40 21.09
N ASP A 125 -3.20 9.38 21.06
CA ASP A 125 -2.21 9.07 22.09
C ASP A 125 -1.05 10.10 22.13
N GLY A 126 -1.09 11.11 21.25
CA GLY A 126 -0.08 12.14 21.14
C GLY A 126 1.26 11.64 20.61
N ILE A 127 1.32 10.40 20.11
CA ILE A 127 2.55 9.84 19.54
C ILE A 127 2.68 10.38 18.10
N PRO A 128 3.68 11.23 17.80
CA PRO A 128 3.84 11.76 16.47
C PRO A 128 4.18 10.62 15.49
N ALA A 129 3.53 10.62 14.32
CA ALA A 129 3.85 9.68 13.26
C ALA A 129 5.32 9.85 12.84
N LYS A 130 6.12 8.80 13.01
CA LYS A 130 7.49 8.76 12.49
C LYS A 130 7.42 8.44 10.99
N VAL A 131 7.37 9.47 10.16
CA VAL A 131 7.46 9.32 8.70
C VAL A 131 8.92 9.08 8.34
N ILE A 132 9.23 7.86 7.92
CA ILE A 132 10.51 7.55 7.26
C ILE A 132 10.26 7.73 5.77
N THR A 133 10.95 8.67 5.13
CA THR A 133 10.97 8.74 3.66
C THR A 133 11.96 7.69 3.16
N PRO A 134 11.52 6.57 2.57
CA PRO A 134 12.45 5.57 2.05
C PRO A 134 13.27 6.20 0.92
N PRO A 135 14.56 5.86 0.80
CA PRO A 135 15.39 6.36 -0.28
C PRO A 135 14.83 5.86 -1.62
N ARG A 136 14.31 6.79 -2.44
CA ARG A 136 13.80 6.50 -3.79
C ARG A 136 14.89 6.49 -4.86
N GLN A 137 16.11 6.88 -4.52
CA GLN A 137 17.25 6.97 -5.43
C GLN A 137 18.53 6.50 -4.73
N LEU A 138 18.66 5.19 -4.56
CA LEU A 138 19.78 4.59 -3.84
C LEU A 138 21.11 4.76 -4.59
N GLN A 139 21.06 4.83 -5.91
CA GLN A 139 22.21 5.08 -6.80
C GLN A 139 22.63 6.56 -6.91
N SER A 140 22.06 7.44 -6.08
CA SER A 140 22.51 8.83 -5.97
C SER A 140 23.66 8.95 -4.97
N LEU A 141 24.39 10.08 -5.01
CA LEU A 141 25.44 10.37 -4.01
C LEU A 141 24.91 10.30 -2.58
N GLY A 142 23.74 10.90 -2.32
CA GLY A 142 23.08 10.84 -1.02
C GLY A 142 22.57 9.45 -0.65
N GLY A 143 22.07 8.70 -1.65
CA GLY A 143 21.58 7.33 -1.47
C GLY A 143 22.68 6.37 -1.04
N LEU A 144 23.79 6.32 -1.78
CA LEU A 144 24.94 5.47 -1.44
C LEU A 144 25.60 5.88 -0.13
N THR A 145 25.81 7.19 0.09
CA THR A 145 26.39 7.68 1.35
C THR A 145 25.49 7.30 2.54
N GLY A 146 24.17 7.47 2.39
CA GLY A 146 23.19 7.09 3.40
C GLY A 146 23.16 5.59 3.67
N LEU A 147 23.24 4.76 2.62
CA LEU A 147 23.32 3.30 2.75
C LEU A 147 24.54 2.87 3.59
N LEU A 148 25.73 3.37 3.25
CA LEU A 148 26.96 3.06 3.98
C LEU A 148 26.89 3.55 5.43
N GLU A 149 26.29 4.71 5.67
CA GLU A 149 26.08 5.21 7.03
C GLU A 149 25.09 4.35 7.83
N GLN A 150 24.02 3.87 7.20
CA GLN A 150 23.10 2.91 7.82
C GLN A 150 23.77 1.57 8.14
N MET A 151 24.74 1.13 7.34
CA MET A 151 25.56 -0.05 7.66
C MET A 151 26.34 0.17 8.95
N ARG A 152 27.04 1.31 9.06
CA ARG A 152 27.79 1.67 10.29
C ARG A 152 26.87 1.75 11.51
N GLN A 153 25.69 2.34 11.37
CA GLN A 153 24.75 2.47 12.48
C GLN A 153 24.16 1.13 12.93
N ARG A 154 23.83 0.23 11.99
CA ARG A 154 23.22 -1.06 12.33
C ARG A 154 24.23 -2.10 12.77
N PHE A 155 25.38 -2.16 12.12
CA PHE A 155 26.35 -3.26 12.30
C PHE A 155 27.65 -2.82 13.00
N GLY A 156 27.90 -1.51 13.12
CA GLY A 156 29.15 -0.97 13.68
C GLY A 156 30.29 -0.84 12.66
N ASP A 157 30.13 -1.35 11.45
CA ASP A 157 31.13 -1.33 10.38
C ASP A 157 30.50 -1.38 8.99
N THR A 158 31.34 -1.40 7.96
CA THR A 158 30.96 -1.60 6.54
C THR A 158 31.53 -2.88 5.96
N MET A 159 31.89 -3.84 6.82
CA MET A 159 32.54 -5.09 6.43
C MET A 159 31.51 -6.07 5.86
N GLY A 160 31.87 -6.76 4.79
CA GLY A 160 31.03 -7.80 4.20
C GLY A 160 31.69 -8.53 3.03
N TYR A 161 30.96 -9.47 2.45
CA TYR A 161 31.37 -10.26 1.29
C TYR A 161 30.99 -9.60 -0.04
N GLY A 162 29.95 -8.75 -0.04
CA GLY A 162 29.52 -8.04 -1.24
C GLY A 162 28.32 -7.15 -0.98
N LEU A 163 28.15 -6.14 -1.85
CA LEU A 163 27.03 -5.22 -1.83
C LEU A 163 26.52 -4.98 -3.24
N THR A 164 25.26 -5.33 -3.50
CA THR A 164 24.57 -5.06 -4.77
C THR A 164 23.56 -3.95 -4.57
N ILE A 165 23.68 -2.87 -5.35
CA ILE A 165 22.83 -1.68 -5.26
C ILE A 165 21.97 -1.54 -6.53
N TYR A 166 20.68 -1.81 -6.37
CA TYR A 166 19.64 -1.50 -7.34
C TYR A 166 19.15 -0.05 -7.14
N PRO A 167 18.31 0.50 -8.06
CA PRO A 167 17.83 1.88 -7.94
C PRO A 167 17.06 2.15 -6.64
N GLU A 168 16.28 1.18 -6.17
CA GLU A 168 15.38 1.33 -5.02
C GLU A 168 15.79 0.56 -3.77
N TYR A 169 16.67 -0.42 -3.90
CA TYR A 169 17.06 -1.30 -2.80
C TYR A 169 18.50 -1.79 -2.96
N ALA A 170 19.09 -2.28 -1.89
CA ALA A 170 20.39 -2.93 -1.93
C ALA A 170 20.33 -4.30 -1.23
N VAL A 171 21.26 -5.16 -1.57
CA VAL A 171 21.46 -6.47 -0.95
C VAL A 171 22.88 -6.51 -0.42
N LEU A 172 23.02 -6.70 0.88
CA LEU A 172 24.30 -6.78 1.58
C LEU A 172 24.52 -8.21 2.08
N THR A 173 25.62 -8.81 1.66
CA THR A 173 26.04 -10.15 2.11
C THR A 173 27.15 -10.02 3.14
N ARG A 174 26.98 -10.63 4.32
CA ARG A 174 27.91 -10.57 5.45
C ARG A 174 28.21 -11.97 6.01
N PRO A 175 29.31 -12.13 6.78
CA PRO A 175 29.53 -13.32 7.60
C PRO A 175 28.40 -13.54 8.61
N ASP A 176 28.03 -14.80 8.84
CA ASP A 176 27.22 -15.16 10.00
C ASP A 176 28.13 -15.23 11.24
N PRO A 177 27.88 -14.42 12.29
CA PRO A 177 28.69 -14.47 13.51
C PRO A 177 28.56 -15.78 14.29
N ALA A 178 27.51 -16.58 14.03
CA ALA A 178 27.27 -17.85 14.70
C ALA A 178 27.83 -19.07 13.94
N ASP A 179 28.06 -18.95 12.63
CA ASP A 179 28.54 -20.05 11.77
C ASP A 179 29.45 -19.54 10.65
N ASP A 180 30.75 -19.85 10.73
CA ASP A 180 31.75 -19.38 9.76
C ASP A 180 31.58 -19.96 8.34
N ARG A 181 30.75 -21.00 8.19
CA ARG A 181 30.39 -21.63 6.90
C ARG A 181 29.15 -21.01 6.28
N ARG A 182 28.53 -20.03 6.93
CA ARG A 182 27.30 -19.39 6.48
C ARG A 182 27.50 -17.91 6.21
N THR A 183 26.61 -17.40 5.37
CA THR A 183 26.48 -15.98 5.08
C THR A 183 25.08 -15.51 5.42
N LEU A 184 24.96 -14.24 5.75
CA LEU A 184 23.70 -13.54 5.98
C LEU A 184 23.50 -12.52 4.86
N SER A 185 22.37 -12.60 4.17
CA SER A 185 21.99 -11.67 3.11
C SER A 185 20.85 -10.79 3.59
N TYR A 186 21.13 -9.49 3.70
CA TYR A 186 20.19 -8.47 4.16
C TYR A 186 19.70 -7.62 3.00
N THR A 187 18.38 -7.50 2.85
CA THR A 187 17.78 -6.52 1.94
C THR A 187 17.65 -5.17 2.63
N TYR A 188 18.11 -4.10 1.97
CA TYR A 188 17.95 -2.72 2.41
C TYR A 188 16.94 -1.98 1.55
N ARG A 189 15.89 -1.43 2.17
CA ARG A 189 14.90 -0.53 1.53
C ARG A 189 14.49 0.60 2.49
N GLY A 190 15.46 1.43 2.87
CA GLY A 190 15.29 2.46 3.92
C GLY A 190 15.52 1.96 5.35
N GLY A 191 15.82 0.67 5.46
CA GLY A 191 16.23 -0.06 6.66
C GLY A 191 16.64 -1.46 6.21
N PHE A 192 17.48 -2.13 6.98
CA PHE A 192 17.84 -3.52 6.69
C PHE A 192 16.82 -4.47 7.32
N ASP A 193 16.27 -5.36 6.50
CA ASP A 193 15.31 -6.39 6.91
C ASP A 193 15.99 -7.54 7.69
N ASP A 194 15.20 -8.53 8.08
CA ASP A 194 15.71 -9.80 8.60
C ASP A 194 16.52 -10.54 7.50
N PRO A 195 17.67 -11.15 7.84
CA PRO A 195 18.52 -11.78 6.85
C PRO A 195 17.99 -13.15 6.43
N SER A 196 18.28 -13.51 5.18
CA SER A 196 18.29 -14.90 4.75
C SER A 196 19.69 -15.50 4.93
N THR A 197 19.79 -16.84 5.04
CA THR A 197 21.06 -17.55 5.19
C THR A 197 21.39 -18.39 3.96
N SER A 198 22.67 -18.44 3.61
CA SER A 198 23.21 -19.32 2.57
C SER A 198 24.58 -19.88 2.97
N SER A 199 25.06 -20.87 2.23
CA SER A 199 26.43 -21.38 2.41
C SER A 199 27.45 -20.35 1.93
N LYS A 200 28.58 -20.25 2.64
CA LYS A 200 29.73 -19.44 2.24
C LYS A 200 30.43 -20.06 1.04
N GLY A 201 30.73 -19.23 0.03
CA GLY A 201 31.51 -19.59 -1.14
C GLY A 201 33.02 -19.37 -0.95
N ASP A 202 33.83 -19.93 -1.84
CA ASP A 202 35.30 -19.80 -1.78
C ASP A 202 35.78 -18.37 -2.07
N ASP A 203 35.01 -17.60 -2.86
CA ASP A 203 35.30 -16.21 -3.20
C ASP A 203 34.81 -15.21 -2.12
N ASP A 204 34.14 -15.69 -1.06
CA ASP A 204 33.59 -14.84 0.02
C ASP A 204 34.70 -14.39 0.99
N VAL A 205 35.33 -13.28 0.64
CA VAL A 205 36.36 -12.61 1.45
C VAL A 205 35.77 -11.36 2.11
N VAL A 206 35.95 -11.23 3.42
CA VAL A 206 35.47 -10.05 4.15
C VAL A 206 36.36 -8.86 3.82
N VAL A 207 35.76 -7.80 3.30
CA VAL A 207 36.42 -6.53 2.98
C VAL A 207 35.58 -5.35 3.45
N ASP A 208 36.20 -4.17 3.55
CA ASP A 208 35.45 -2.93 3.80
C ASP A 208 34.74 -2.50 2.50
N LEU A 209 33.43 -2.71 2.44
CA LEU A 209 32.60 -2.39 1.28
C LEU A 209 32.43 -0.88 1.08
N ALA A 210 32.87 -0.04 2.00
CA ALA A 210 32.88 1.42 1.86
C ALA A 210 34.21 1.98 1.32
N ALA A 211 35.20 1.12 1.04
CA ALA A 211 36.54 1.52 0.60
C ALA A 211 36.59 1.94 -0.89
N PHE A 212 35.67 2.81 -1.32
CA PHE A 212 35.62 3.37 -2.67
C PHE A 212 35.17 4.83 -2.66
N ASP A 213 35.51 5.59 -3.71
CA ASP A 213 34.99 6.94 -3.89
C ASP A 213 33.55 6.92 -4.41
N VAL A 214 32.61 7.21 -3.51
CA VAL A 214 31.17 7.24 -3.80
C VAL A 214 30.82 8.23 -4.91
N LYS A 215 31.45 9.41 -4.95
CA LYS A 215 31.16 10.43 -5.97
C LYS A 215 31.61 9.94 -7.35
N THR A 216 32.79 9.36 -7.41
CA THR A 216 33.34 8.80 -8.64
C THR A 216 32.52 7.60 -9.12
N ALA A 217 32.13 6.69 -8.23
CA ALA A 217 31.27 5.55 -8.56
C ALA A 217 29.90 6.00 -9.12
N VAL A 218 29.27 7.02 -8.53
CA VAL A 218 28.00 7.58 -9.05
C VAL A 218 28.19 8.21 -10.44
N GLY A 219 29.31 8.90 -10.65
CA GLY A 219 29.65 9.48 -11.96
C GLY A 219 29.78 8.38 -13.04
N LEU A 220 30.52 7.33 -12.73
CA LEU A 220 30.70 6.18 -13.63
C LEU A 220 29.40 5.42 -13.88
N LEU A 221 28.59 5.18 -12.85
CA LEU A 221 27.30 4.51 -12.99
C LEU A 221 26.34 5.29 -13.90
N ARG A 222 26.34 6.62 -13.82
CA ARG A 222 25.52 7.49 -14.71
C ARG A 222 26.01 7.50 -16.15
N GLY A 223 27.33 7.41 -16.34
CA GLY A 223 27.94 7.34 -17.67
C GLY A 223 27.95 5.93 -18.27
N ALA A 224 27.67 4.89 -17.47
CA ALA A 224 27.76 3.51 -17.89
C ALA A 224 26.94 3.18 -19.16
N PRO A 225 25.69 3.66 -19.33
CA PRO A 225 24.93 3.44 -20.57
C PRO A 225 25.68 3.87 -21.83
N GLU A 226 26.23 5.09 -21.83
CA GLU A 226 26.96 5.63 -22.99
C GLU A 226 28.27 4.88 -23.22
N MET A 227 28.98 4.50 -22.15
CA MET A 227 30.22 3.72 -22.25
C MET A 227 30.01 2.35 -22.90
N VAL A 228 28.84 1.73 -22.68
CA VAL A 228 28.51 0.43 -23.26
C VAL A 228 27.78 0.54 -24.59
N GLY A 229 27.61 1.76 -25.13
CA GLY A 229 26.97 1.99 -26.43
C GLY A 229 25.44 2.05 -26.42
N LEU A 230 24.81 2.14 -25.24
CA LEU A 230 23.36 2.25 -25.09
C LEU A 230 22.92 3.71 -24.95
N GLN A 231 21.73 4.03 -25.45
CA GLN A 231 21.12 5.35 -25.22
C GLN A 231 20.37 5.34 -23.89
N LEU A 232 20.56 6.37 -23.07
CA LEU A 232 19.96 6.44 -21.72
C LEU A 232 18.42 6.28 -21.72
N LYS A 233 17.74 6.75 -22.76
CA LYS A 233 16.29 6.63 -22.92
C LYS A 233 15.80 5.18 -23.13
N ASP A 234 16.69 4.29 -23.58
CA ASP A 234 16.38 2.90 -23.89
C ASP A 234 16.76 1.97 -22.72
N VAL A 235 17.49 2.50 -21.73
CA VAL A 235 17.86 1.77 -20.52
C VAL A 235 16.64 1.56 -19.63
N LYS A 236 16.44 0.31 -19.21
CA LYS A 236 15.43 -0.02 -18.20
C LYS A 236 15.92 0.49 -16.85
N ALA A 237 15.16 1.40 -16.25
CA ALA A 237 15.51 2.00 -14.96
C ALA A 237 15.82 0.94 -13.90
N ASP A 238 15.01 -0.11 -13.82
CA ASP A 238 15.13 -1.18 -12.81
C ASP A 238 16.22 -2.21 -13.11
N SER A 239 16.82 -2.17 -14.30
CA SER A 239 17.82 -3.15 -14.76
C SER A 239 19.26 -2.63 -14.69
N THR A 240 19.44 -1.40 -14.19
CA THR A 240 20.77 -0.85 -13.91
C THR A 240 21.11 -1.07 -12.44
N TYR A 241 22.24 -1.71 -12.15
CA TYR A 241 22.70 -1.95 -10.78
C TYR A 241 24.22 -1.85 -10.67
N LEU A 242 24.67 -1.52 -9.46
CA LEU A 242 26.08 -1.44 -9.10
C LEU A 242 26.41 -2.59 -8.15
N THR A 243 27.41 -3.41 -8.46
CA THR A 243 27.98 -4.35 -7.48
C THR A 243 29.28 -3.79 -6.91
N VAL A 244 29.54 -4.10 -5.64
CA VAL A 244 30.77 -3.80 -4.91
C VAL A 244 31.21 -5.11 -4.29
N ASP A 245 32.29 -5.67 -4.83
CA ASP A 245 32.78 -6.99 -4.48
C ASP A 245 34.29 -6.92 -4.12
N PRO A 246 34.80 -7.86 -3.30
CA PRO A 246 36.23 -8.05 -3.13
C PRO A 246 36.92 -8.22 -4.49
N SER A 247 38.02 -7.50 -4.70
CA SER A 247 38.85 -7.68 -5.88
C SER A 247 39.46 -9.09 -5.85
N ARG A 248 39.31 -9.80 -6.96
CA ARG A 248 39.97 -11.11 -7.20
C ARG A 248 41.42 -10.97 -7.67
N ASP A 249 41.94 -9.74 -7.71
CA ASP A 249 43.32 -9.47 -8.12
C ASP A 249 44.27 -9.85 -6.97
N PRO A 250 45.13 -10.87 -7.16
CA PRO A 250 46.05 -11.32 -6.11
C PRO A 250 47.13 -10.29 -5.77
N THR A 251 47.33 -9.26 -6.61
CA THR A 251 48.31 -8.20 -6.38
C THR A 251 47.80 -7.06 -5.50
N THR A 252 46.47 -6.98 -5.29
CA THR A 252 45.84 -5.97 -4.43
C THR A 252 44.85 -6.60 -3.45
N PRO A 253 45.31 -7.39 -2.46
CA PRO A 253 44.42 -7.99 -1.47
C PRO A 253 43.61 -6.93 -0.70
N GLY A 254 42.32 -7.19 -0.51
CA GLY A 254 41.41 -6.27 0.20
C GLY A 254 40.93 -5.06 -0.61
N ALA A 255 41.43 -4.87 -1.84
CA ALA A 255 40.87 -3.87 -2.75
C ALA A 255 39.46 -4.26 -3.20
N LEU A 256 38.68 -3.27 -3.64
CA LEU A 256 37.35 -3.49 -4.19
C LEU A 256 37.37 -3.52 -5.73
N THR A 257 36.48 -4.32 -6.31
CA THR A 257 36.07 -4.22 -7.71
C THR A 257 34.60 -3.85 -7.74
N LEU A 258 34.27 -2.80 -8.48
CA LEU A 258 32.92 -2.33 -8.68
C LEU A 258 32.50 -2.64 -10.12
N ARG A 259 31.22 -2.98 -10.31
CA ARG A 259 30.65 -3.22 -11.65
C ARG A 259 29.33 -2.50 -11.80
N ALA A 260 29.28 -1.54 -12.72
CA ALA A 260 28.05 -0.92 -13.17
C ALA A 260 27.48 -1.76 -14.33
N SER A 261 26.39 -2.47 -14.08
CA SER A 261 25.68 -3.27 -15.09
C SER A 261 24.49 -2.49 -15.61
N VAL A 262 24.33 -2.44 -16.92
CA VAL A 262 23.25 -1.72 -17.61
C VAL A 262 22.56 -2.66 -18.58
N SER A 263 21.23 -2.62 -18.62
CA SER A 263 20.45 -3.41 -19.56
C SER A 263 19.33 -2.58 -20.18
N SER A 264 19.07 -2.85 -21.45
CA SER A 264 18.04 -2.26 -22.29
C SER A 264 17.30 -3.35 -23.06
N ASP A 265 16.34 -2.96 -23.90
CA ASP A 265 15.75 -3.88 -24.89
C ASP A 265 16.71 -4.23 -26.04
N PHE A 266 17.81 -3.49 -26.20
CA PHE A 266 18.84 -3.65 -27.24
C PHE A 266 20.13 -4.26 -26.69
N GLY A 267 19.99 -5.12 -25.68
CA GLY A 267 21.12 -5.79 -25.05
C GLY A 267 21.56 -5.22 -23.70
N SER A 268 22.66 -5.77 -23.19
CA SER A 268 23.21 -5.47 -21.87
C SER A 268 24.71 -5.34 -21.91
N GLY A 269 25.25 -4.36 -21.19
CA GLY A 269 26.68 -4.14 -21.05
C GLY A 269 27.07 -3.89 -19.60
N SER A 270 28.37 -3.81 -19.34
CA SER A 270 28.85 -3.43 -18.01
C SER A 270 30.18 -2.68 -18.05
N VAL A 271 30.38 -1.83 -17.05
CA VAL A 271 31.65 -1.16 -16.80
C VAL A 271 32.20 -1.64 -15.46
N THR A 272 33.38 -2.26 -15.48
CA THR A 272 34.09 -2.71 -14.29
C THR A 272 35.22 -1.74 -13.95
N PHE A 273 35.29 -1.30 -12.70
CA PHE A 273 36.25 -0.30 -12.24
C PHE A 273 36.72 -0.59 -10.81
N ALA A 274 37.88 -0.06 -10.43
CA ALA A 274 38.43 -0.18 -9.08
C ALA A 274 37.78 0.83 -8.11
N GLY A 275 38.03 0.68 -6.81
CA GLY A 275 37.48 1.57 -5.77
C GLY A 275 37.86 3.05 -5.92
N ASP A 276 38.98 3.35 -6.58
CA ASP A 276 39.42 4.71 -6.92
C ASP A 276 38.80 5.27 -8.22
N GLY A 277 38.00 4.46 -8.92
CA GLY A 277 37.39 4.80 -10.21
C GLY A 277 38.21 4.43 -11.44
N THR A 278 39.38 3.82 -11.28
CA THR A 278 40.18 3.35 -12.42
C THR A 278 39.40 2.30 -13.21
N ILE A 279 39.12 2.56 -14.50
CA ILE A 279 38.42 1.60 -15.36
C ILE A 279 39.29 0.37 -15.59
N LYS A 280 38.75 -0.81 -15.27
CA LYS A 280 39.39 -2.11 -15.48
C LYS A 280 38.94 -2.76 -16.78
N ARG A 281 37.64 -2.65 -17.09
CA ARG A 281 37.04 -3.27 -18.29
C ARG A 281 35.74 -2.57 -18.66
N VAL A 282 35.49 -2.44 -19.97
CA VAL A 282 34.19 -2.09 -20.53
C VAL A 282 33.75 -3.28 -21.37
N ASP A 283 32.61 -3.85 -21.02
CA ASP A 283 31.92 -4.90 -21.77
C ASP A 283 30.76 -4.20 -22.51
N PRO A 284 30.88 -3.92 -23.83
CA PRO A 284 29.83 -3.24 -24.60
C PRO A 284 28.50 -4.00 -24.58
N ALA A 285 27.41 -3.31 -24.89
CA ALA A 285 26.15 -3.99 -25.13
C ALA A 285 26.21 -4.75 -26.47
N ASP A 286 25.97 -6.06 -26.39
CA ASP A 286 25.80 -6.93 -27.55
C ASP A 286 24.30 -7.07 -27.87
N ASP A 287 23.95 -6.99 -29.15
CA ASP A 287 22.58 -7.18 -29.72
C ASP A 287 22.11 -8.65 -29.67
#